data_AF-A0A644YWH8-F1
#
_entry.id   AF-A0A644YWH8-F1
#
_cell.length_a   1.000
_cell.length_b   1.000
_cell.length_c   1.000
_cell.angle_alpha   90.00
_cell.angle_beta   90.00
_cell.angle_gamma   90.00
#
_symmetry.space_group_name_H-M   'P 1'
#
loop_
_entity.id
_entity.type
_entity.pdbx_description
1 polymer ?
#
loop_
_entity_poly.entity_id
_entity_poly.type
_entity_poly.pdbx_seq_one_letter_code
_entity_poly.pdbx_strand_id
1 'polypeptide(L)'
;MDLNKESFLAKYNISENEIIKYEINWQVLNSIYEDFNMYGTLYQTQADFIASTLRNHKKIHSVKSRVKDSEHLIEKIIRKTASRKETYGTDFQFTPDNYKDQITDLIGVRAIHIFKEDWEDIHNFISNTWKVIEITANVREGDDTSRFEELDIEINSRKTGYRSVHYLIESFPTNQRVIAEIQVRTIFEEGYGEIDHQLRYTRDEIPEVLALNLLLLNRIAGSSDEMASVINLLNRSLMESEEKEKAVYSKNKELLILKEKIENINSMELKEKQEILSTLDKVIINEDKLRRF
;
A
#
# COMPACT_ATOMS: atom_id res chain seq x y z
N MET A 1 18.92 27.57 14.90
CA MET A 1 18.88 26.87 16.21
C MET A 1 19.87 25.74 16.05
N ASP A 2 21.04 25.83 16.66
CA ASP A 2 22.16 24.95 16.30
C ASP A 2 22.06 23.56 16.94
N LEU A 3 22.38 22.50 16.18
CA LEU A 3 22.57 21.18 16.77
C LEU A 3 23.86 21.17 17.59
N ASN A 4 23.72 20.90 18.89
CA ASN A 4 24.86 20.62 19.73
C ASN A 4 25.40 19.21 19.42
N LYS A 5 26.66 19.15 18.98
CA LYS A 5 27.34 17.92 18.56
C LYS A 5 27.34 16.85 19.64
N GLU A 6 27.79 17.18 20.84
CA GLU A 6 27.95 16.21 21.92
C GLU A 6 26.61 15.62 22.34
N SER A 7 25.58 16.45 22.52
CA SER A 7 24.25 15.96 22.89
C SER A 7 23.62 15.11 21.79
N PHE A 8 23.84 15.45 20.52
CA PHE A 8 23.28 14.71 19.40
C PHE A 8 23.91 13.33 19.26
N LEU A 9 25.25 13.26 19.28
CA LEU A 9 25.97 11.98 19.19
C LEU A 9 25.60 11.06 20.35
N ALA A 10 25.47 11.59 21.57
CA ALA A 10 25.01 10.82 22.73
C ALA A 10 23.56 10.32 22.57
N LYS A 11 22.65 11.16 22.07
CA LYS A 11 21.23 10.81 21.88
C LYS A 11 21.02 9.68 20.88
N TYR A 12 21.79 9.69 19.78
CA TYR A 12 21.67 8.72 18.69
C TYR A 12 22.71 7.60 18.72
N ASN A 13 23.50 7.52 19.81
CA ASN A 13 24.57 6.53 19.98
C ASN A 13 25.56 6.47 18.80
N ILE A 14 25.88 7.63 18.22
CA ILE A 14 26.78 7.75 17.05
C ILE A 14 28.21 7.92 17.54
N SER A 15 29.14 7.14 17.00
CA SER A 15 30.55 7.24 17.37
C SER A 15 31.21 8.45 16.71
N GLU A 16 31.95 9.24 17.49
CA GLU A 16 32.75 10.34 16.94
C GLU A 16 33.80 9.84 15.91
N ASN A 17 34.23 8.58 16.04
CA ASN A 17 35.12 7.95 15.07
C ASN A 17 34.50 7.85 13.67
N GLU A 18 33.19 7.70 13.54
CA GLU A 18 32.51 7.67 12.24
C GLU A 18 32.54 9.05 11.56
N ILE A 19 32.32 10.11 12.34
CA ILE A 19 32.41 11.49 11.86
C ILE A 19 33.81 11.80 11.33
N ILE A 20 34.84 11.39 12.08
CA ILE A 20 36.24 11.57 11.67
C ILE A 20 36.56 10.72 10.43
N LYS A 21 36.18 9.43 10.44
CA LYS A 21 36.48 8.49 9.36
C LYS A 21 35.94 8.95 8.01
N TYR A 22 34.74 9.53 7.98
CA TYR A 22 34.10 9.99 6.75
C TYR A 22 34.26 11.49 6.51
N GLU A 23 35.08 12.17 7.31
CA GLU A 23 35.36 13.61 7.21
C GLU A 23 34.07 14.44 7.17
N ILE A 24 33.10 14.07 8.02
CA ILE A 24 31.79 14.73 8.06
C ILE A 24 31.92 16.09 8.76
N ASN A 25 31.62 17.16 8.03
CA ASN A 25 31.67 18.51 8.55
C ASN A 25 30.39 18.86 9.34
N TRP A 26 30.53 19.15 10.64
CA TRP A 26 29.39 19.46 11.51
C TRP A 26 28.69 20.78 11.15
N GLN A 27 29.44 21.79 10.71
CA GLN A 27 28.83 23.05 10.25
C GLN A 27 27.91 22.81 9.05
N VAL A 28 28.29 21.90 8.15
CA VAL A 28 27.44 21.54 7.00
C VAL A 28 26.17 20.82 7.45
N LEU A 29 26.26 19.92 8.44
CA LEU A 29 25.07 19.29 9.03
C LEU A 29 24.12 20.31 9.66
N ASN A 30 24.66 21.32 10.37
CA ASN A 30 23.87 22.43 10.89
C ASN A 30 23.20 23.22 9.76
N SER A 31 23.90 23.52 8.67
CA SER A 31 23.31 24.22 7.52
C SER A 31 22.16 23.42 6.89
N ILE A 32 22.29 22.09 6.77
CA ILE A 32 21.21 21.22 6.27
C ILE A 32 20.03 21.22 7.24
N TYR A 33 20.28 21.15 8.55
CA TYR A 33 19.24 21.19 9.57
C TYR A 33 18.44 22.50 9.55
N GLU A 34 19.12 23.64 9.44
CA GLU A 34 18.46 24.95 9.34
C GLU A 34 17.69 25.11 8.04
N ASP A 35 18.27 24.70 6.89
CA ASP A 35 17.57 24.70 5.60
C ASP A 35 16.29 23.85 5.68
N PHE A 36 16.39 22.62 6.19
CA PHE A 36 15.25 21.72 6.26
C PHE A 36 14.13 22.27 7.16
N ASN A 37 14.47 22.83 8.31
CA ASN A 37 13.49 23.46 9.20
C ASN A 37 12.83 24.69 8.57
N MET A 38 13.56 25.47 7.77
CA MET A 38 13.01 26.61 7.03
C MET A 38 11.91 26.18 6.03
N TYR A 39 12.05 25.00 5.42
CA TYR A 39 11.07 24.45 4.47
C TYR A 39 10.03 23.50 5.11
N GLY A 40 10.04 23.31 6.43
CA GLY A 40 9.17 22.34 7.12
C GLY A 40 7.68 22.51 6.83
N THR A 41 7.16 23.74 6.88
CA THR A 41 5.74 24.04 6.57
C THR A 41 5.38 23.73 5.13
N LEU A 42 6.32 23.98 4.20
CA LEU A 42 6.13 23.65 2.78
C LEU A 42 6.02 22.13 2.63
N TYR A 43 6.97 21.37 3.17
CA TYR A 43 6.92 19.90 3.11
C TYR A 43 5.63 19.33 3.70
N GLN A 44 5.13 19.90 4.82
CA GLN A 44 3.87 19.47 5.42
C GLN A 44 2.68 19.70 4.48
N THR A 45 2.61 20.90 3.88
CA THR A 45 1.56 21.23 2.90
C THR A 45 1.56 20.26 1.72
N GLN A 46 2.74 19.89 1.23
CA GLN A 46 2.88 18.95 0.12
C GLN A 46 2.51 17.52 0.53
N ALA A 47 2.92 17.08 1.71
CA ALA A 47 2.55 15.79 2.26
C ALA A 47 1.01 15.66 2.37
N ASP A 48 0.35 16.73 2.82
CA ASP A 48 -1.11 16.77 2.96
C ASP A 48 -1.84 16.84 1.62
N PHE A 49 -1.24 17.49 0.61
CA PHE A 49 -1.74 17.46 -0.77
C PHE A 49 -1.71 16.04 -1.34
N ILE A 50 -0.55 15.38 -1.29
CA ILE A 50 -0.40 13.98 -1.77
C ILE A 50 -1.38 13.07 -1.01
N ALA A 51 -1.46 13.22 0.30
CA ALA A 51 -2.36 12.42 1.12
C ALA A 51 -3.84 12.66 0.82
N SER A 52 -4.24 13.91 0.52
CA SER A 52 -5.61 14.22 0.10
C SER A 52 -5.94 13.61 -1.26
N THR A 53 -5.00 13.65 -2.20
CA THR A 53 -5.18 13.04 -3.53
C THR A 53 -5.36 11.53 -3.42
N LEU A 54 -4.54 10.85 -2.63
CA LEU A 54 -4.66 9.40 -2.37
C LEU A 54 -5.99 9.05 -1.67
N ARG A 55 -6.46 9.86 -0.72
CA ARG A 55 -7.75 9.62 -0.04
C ARG A 55 -8.96 9.60 -0.97
N ASN A 56 -8.87 10.19 -2.17
CA ASN A 56 -9.95 10.18 -3.14
C ASN A 56 -10.07 8.85 -3.90
N HIS A 57 -9.10 7.94 -3.77
CA HIS A 57 -9.14 6.63 -4.41
C HIS A 57 -9.97 5.64 -3.59
N LYS A 58 -11.00 5.03 -4.20
CA LYS A 58 -11.98 4.16 -3.50
C LYS A 58 -11.37 2.92 -2.84
N LYS A 59 -10.22 2.46 -3.32
CA LYS A 59 -9.52 1.28 -2.78
C LYS A 59 -8.56 1.60 -1.64
N ILE A 60 -8.32 2.89 -1.39
CA ILE A 60 -7.51 3.35 -0.26
C ILE A 60 -8.45 3.56 0.93
N HIS A 61 -8.23 2.81 2.00
CA HIS A 61 -9.00 2.89 3.23
C HIS A 61 -8.60 4.10 4.07
N SER A 62 -7.30 4.30 4.26
CA SER A 62 -6.78 5.42 5.03
C SER A 62 -5.41 5.85 4.52
N VAL A 63 -5.07 7.11 4.76
CA VAL A 63 -3.77 7.67 4.40
C VAL A 63 -3.17 8.38 5.59
N LYS A 64 -1.89 8.13 5.85
CA LYS A 64 -1.09 8.88 6.82
C LYS A 64 -0.01 9.66 6.06
N SER A 65 0.18 10.93 6.39
CA SER A 65 1.31 11.73 5.94
C SER A 65 2.23 12.05 7.10
N ARG A 66 3.53 12.17 6.83
CA ARG A 66 4.50 12.73 7.76
C ARG A 66 5.62 13.43 7.01
N VAL A 67 6.13 14.49 7.61
CA VAL A 67 7.44 15.06 7.29
C VAL A 67 8.45 14.45 8.23
N LYS A 68 9.65 14.16 7.72
CA LYS A 68 10.74 13.63 8.53
C LYS A 68 11.13 14.62 9.63
N ASP A 69 11.43 14.11 10.81
CA ASP A 69 12.00 14.92 11.88
C ASP A 69 13.41 15.41 11.48
N SER A 70 13.74 16.65 11.84
CA SER A 70 14.98 17.30 11.41
C SER A 70 16.22 16.69 12.08
N GLU A 71 16.12 16.22 13.32
CA GLU A 71 17.21 15.47 13.95
C GLU A 71 17.37 14.07 13.34
N HIS A 72 16.26 13.39 13.06
CA HIS A 72 16.29 12.10 12.35
C HIS A 72 16.80 12.20 10.92
N LEU A 73 16.64 13.35 10.26
CA LEU A 73 17.28 13.63 8.97
C LEU A 73 18.81 13.63 9.11
N ILE A 74 19.34 14.34 10.11
CA ILE A 74 20.79 14.41 10.34
C ILE A 74 21.37 13.05 10.71
N GLU A 75 20.68 12.27 11.55
CA GLU A 75 21.05 10.88 11.87
C GLU A 75 21.14 10.04 10.59
N LYS A 76 20.13 10.16 9.71
CA LYS A 76 20.08 9.39 8.47
C LYS A 76 21.19 9.81 7.51
N ILE A 77 21.51 11.11 7.44
CA ILE A 77 22.62 11.63 6.63
C ILE A 77 23.94 11.01 7.09
N ILE A 78 24.25 11.07 8.40
CA ILE A 78 25.49 10.50 8.95
C ILE A 78 25.59 9.01 8.59
N ARG A 79 24.52 8.24 8.85
CA ARG A 79 24.46 6.80 8.53
C ARG A 79 24.64 6.51 7.04
N LYS A 80 24.11 7.35 6.15
CA LYS A 80 24.15 7.14 4.69
C LYS A 80 25.45 7.62 4.04
N THR A 81 26.25 8.46 4.70
CA THR A 81 27.50 9.01 4.14
C THR A 81 28.43 7.92 3.60
N ALA A 82 28.64 6.82 4.35
CA ALA A 82 29.47 5.71 3.91
C ALA A 82 29.02 5.13 2.56
N SER A 83 27.74 4.74 2.48
CA SER A 83 27.16 4.17 1.25
C SER A 83 27.17 5.14 0.07
N ARG A 84 27.04 6.45 0.32
CA ARG A 84 27.07 7.47 -0.73
C ARG A 84 28.48 7.72 -1.24
N LYS A 85 29.49 7.68 -0.37
CA LYS A 85 30.91 7.72 -0.78
C LYS A 85 31.31 6.49 -1.60
N GLU A 86 30.77 5.32 -1.27
CA GLU A 86 30.97 4.11 -2.10
C GLU A 86 30.34 4.24 -3.49
N THR A 87 29.20 4.93 -3.60
CA THR A 87 28.47 5.09 -4.87
C THR A 87 29.04 6.22 -5.75
N TYR A 88 29.38 7.36 -5.15
CA TYR A 88 29.71 8.61 -5.87
C TYR A 88 31.19 9.02 -5.75
N GLY A 89 31.99 8.28 -4.99
CA GLY A 89 33.41 8.56 -4.76
C GLY A 89 33.70 9.09 -3.35
N THR A 90 34.97 8.97 -2.93
CA THR A 90 35.44 9.31 -1.59
C THR A 90 35.19 10.77 -1.20
N ASP A 91 35.13 11.65 -2.20
CA ASP A 91 34.98 13.09 -2.02
C ASP A 91 33.52 13.53 -1.83
N PHE A 92 32.57 12.59 -1.97
CA PHE A 92 31.15 12.90 -1.76
C PHE A 92 30.90 13.41 -0.33
N GLN A 93 30.16 14.51 -0.23
CA GLN A 93 29.65 15.06 1.01
C GLN A 93 28.20 15.49 0.82
N PHE A 94 27.40 15.31 1.87
CA PHE A 94 26.07 15.91 1.90
C PHE A 94 26.19 17.42 2.06
N THR A 95 25.36 18.16 1.34
CA THR A 95 25.32 19.63 1.34
C THR A 95 23.86 20.09 1.31
N PRO A 96 23.57 21.35 1.67
CA PRO A 96 22.23 21.94 1.51
C PRO A 96 21.67 21.82 0.10
N ASP A 97 22.54 21.78 -0.91
CA ASP A 97 22.15 21.70 -2.32
C ASP A 97 21.77 20.28 -2.78
N ASN A 98 22.34 19.24 -2.17
CA ASN A 98 22.16 17.86 -2.63
C ASN A 98 21.32 16.95 -1.71
N TYR A 99 21.13 17.32 -0.44
CA TYR A 99 20.50 16.40 0.52
C TYR A 99 19.04 16.06 0.15
N LYS A 100 18.33 17.00 -0.48
CA LYS A 100 16.93 16.85 -0.94
C LYS A 100 16.78 15.79 -2.03
N ASP A 101 17.84 15.56 -2.81
CA ASP A 101 17.86 14.56 -3.87
C ASP A 101 18.38 13.21 -3.35
N GLN A 102 19.28 13.24 -2.37
CA GLN A 102 19.96 12.05 -1.85
C GLN A 102 19.18 11.34 -0.74
N ILE A 103 18.35 12.08 0.00
CA ILE A 103 17.45 11.55 1.01
C ILE A 103 16.03 11.68 0.47
N THR A 104 15.47 10.57 0.04
CA THR A 104 14.24 10.53 -0.76
C THR A 104 12.96 10.40 0.09
N ASP A 105 13.10 10.19 1.41
CA ASP A 105 12.00 10.02 2.36
C ASP A 105 11.84 11.23 3.30
N LEU A 106 12.09 12.43 2.78
CA LEU A 106 11.80 13.68 3.51
C LEU A 106 10.30 13.85 3.74
N ILE A 107 9.51 13.52 2.71
CA ILE A 107 8.06 13.38 2.77
C ILE A 107 7.73 11.90 2.67
N GLY A 108 7.07 11.36 3.70
CA GLY A 108 6.57 9.99 3.71
C GLY A 108 5.05 9.99 3.74
N VAL A 109 4.44 9.27 2.81
CA VAL A 109 2.99 9.05 2.76
C VAL A 109 2.71 7.56 2.78
N ARG A 110 1.78 7.10 3.62
CA ARG A 110 1.37 5.70 3.69
C ARG A 110 -0.07 5.58 3.24
N ALA A 111 -0.29 4.86 2.15
CA ALA A 111 -1.61 4.52 1.64
C ALA A 111 -1.97 3.11 2.11
N ILE A 112 -2.99 3.02 2.95
CA ILE A 112 -3.43 1.77 3.56
C ILE A 112 -4.67 1.28 2.81
N HIS A 113 -4.62 0.05 2.30
CA HIS A 113 -5.76 -0.63 1.67
C HIS A 113 -6.18 -1.86 2.48
N ILE A 114 -7.37 -2.41 2.19
CA ILE A 114 -7.93 -3.51 2.98
C ILE A 114 -7.48 -4.85 2.41
N PHE A 115 -7.70 -5.07 1.11
CA PHE A 115 -7.48 -6.35 0.46
C PHE A 115 -6.23 -6.33 -0.40
N LYS A 116 -5.51 -7.45 -0.46
CA LYS A 116 -4.21 -7.50 -1.14
C LYS A 116 -4.36 -7.13 -2.61
N GLU A 117 -5.35 -7.70 -3.30
CA GLU A 117 -5.62 -7.51 -4.72
C GLU A 117 -5.85 -6.06 -5.17
N ASP A 118 -6.21 -5.17 -4.24
CA ASP A 118 -6.46 -3.74 -4.54
C ASP A 118 -5.18 -2.95 -4.85
N TRP A 119 -3.99 -3.53 -4.58
CA TRP A 119 -2.71 -2.84 -4.77
C TRP A 119 -2.48 -2.42 -6.22
N GLU A 120 -2.94 -3.21 -7.20
CA GLU A 120 -2.72 -2.95 -8.63
C GLU A 120 -3.55 -1.76 -9.13
N ASP A 121 -4.80 -1.64 -8.66
CA ASP A 121 -5.63 -0.46 -8.93
C ASP A 121 -4.95 0.81 -8.37
N ILE A 122 -4.38 0.71 -7.17
CA ILE A 122 -3.65 1.81 -6.53
C ILE A 122 -2.35 2.12 -7.27
N HIS A 123 -1.62 1.10 -7.72
CA HIS A 123 -0.43 1.24 -8.56
C HIS A 123 -0.74 2.07 -9.80
N ASN A 124 -1.77 1.66 -10.54
CA ASN A 124 -2.20 2.36 -11.75
C ASN A 124 -2.61 3.81 -11.45
N PHE A 125 -3.30 4.05 -10.33
CA PHE A 125 -3.65 5.40 -9.90
C PHE A 125 -2.41 6.27 -9.63
N ILE A 126 -1.42 5.76 -8.88
CA ILE A 126 -0.20 6.50 -8.55
C ILE A 126 0.60 6.79 -9.84
N SER A 127 0.84 5.77 -10.66
CA SER A 127 1.62 5.86 -11.90
C SER A 127 1.01 6.82 -12.93
N ASN A 128 -0.32 6.96 -12.94
CA ASN A 128 -1.01 7.92 -13.81
C ASN A 128 -1.09 9.34 -13.22
N THR A 129 -0.98 9.49 -11.90
CA THR A 129 -1.16 10.78 -11.21
C THR A 129 0.15 11.55 -11.07
N TRP A 130 1.26 10.83 -10.84
CA TRP A 130 2.58 11.44 -10.61
C TRP A 130 3.64 10.86 -11.53
N LYS A 131 4.72 11.63 -11.72
CA LYS A 131 5.94 11.09 -12.31
C LYS A 131 6.66 10.22 -11.28
N VAL A 132 6.66 8.92 -11.52
CA VAL A 132 7.33 7.94 -10.67
C VAL A 132 8.80 7.80 -11.10
N ILE A 133 9.72 7.97 -10.14
CA ILE A 133 11.17 7.83 -10.31
C ILE A 133 11.58 6.37 -10.14
N GLU A 134 11.07 5.71 -9.10
CA GLU A 134 11.46 4.36 -8.68
C GLU A 134 10.25 3.65 -8.08
N ILE A 135 10.12 2.34 -8.34
CA ILE A 135 9.12 1.47 -7.71
C ILE A 135 9.84 0.25 -7.16
N THR A 136 9.67 0.00 -5.86
CA THR A 136 10.31 -1.12 -5.17
C THR A 136 9.29 -1.90 -4.37
N ALA A 137 9.06 -3.16 -4.75
CA ALA A 137 8.22 -4.10 -4.03
C ALA A 137 9.05 -4.82 -2.95
N ASN A 138 8.79 -4.51 -1.68
CA ASN A 138 9.33 -5.29 -0.58
C ASN A 138 8.44 -6.51 -0.38
N VAL A 139 9.01 -7.70 -0.52
CA VAL A 139 8.28 -8.97 -0.40
C VAL A 139 9.00 -9.90 0.58
N ARG A 140 8.29 -10.89 1.09
CA ARG A 140 8.89 -11.98 1.85
C ARG A 140 9.21 -13.15 0.91
N GLU A 141 10.25 -13.90 1.26
CA GLU A 141 10.55 -15.18 0.62
C GLU A 141 9.34 -16.13 0.69
N GLY A 142 8.90 -16.57 -0.49
CA GLY A 142 7.72 -17.43 -0.68
C GLY A 142 6.43 -16.69 -1.05
N ASP A 143 6.42 -15.35 -1.05
CA ASP A 143 5.30 -14.59 -1.61
C ASP A 143 5.30 -14.72 -3.14
N ASP A 144 4.12 -14.63 -3.76
CA ASP A 144 3.97 -14.57 -5.22
C ASP A 144 4.44 -13.20 -5.76
N THR A 145 5.46 -13.23 -6.62
CA THR A 145 6.10 -12.05 -7.23
C THR A 145 5.76 -11.85 -8.71
N SER A 146 5.03 -12.79 -9.32
CA SER A 146 4.79 -12.84 -10.77
C SER A 146 4.26 -11.52 -11.33
N ARG A 147 3.27 -10.93 -10.66
CA ARG A 147 2.68 -9.65 -11.06
C ARG A 147 3.62 -8.46 -10.97
N PHE A 148 4.54 -8.44 -10.01
CA PHE A 148 5.55 -7.38 -9.90
C PHE A 148 6.58 -7.50 -11.03
N GLU A 149 6.97 -8.74 -11.37
CA GLU A 149 7.88 -9.03 -12.49
C GLU A 149 7.26 -8.66 -13.84
N GLU A 150 5.98 -8.95 -14.05
CA GLU A 150 5.23 -8.56 -15.25
C GLU A 150 5.19 -7.04 -15.47
N LEU A 151 5.23 -6.27 -14.39
CA LEU A 151 5.21 -4.80 -14.40
C LEU A 151 6.62 -4.18 -14.33
N ASP A 152 7.68 -5.00 -14.41
CA ASP A 152 9.08 -4.57 -14.31
C ASP A 152 9.39 -3.78 -13.02
N ILE A 153 8.76 -4.18 -11.90
CA ILE A 153 8.96 -3.57 -10.58
C ILE A 153 10.13 -4.23 -9.89
N GLU A 154 11.04 -3.43 -9.30
CA GLU A 154 12.17 -3.96 -8.55
C GLU A 154 11.70 -4.71 -7.30
N ILE A 155 12.16 -5.96 -7.13
CA ILE A 155 11.75 -6.80 -6.00
C ILE A 155 12.88 -6.87 -4.97
N ASN A 156 12.57 -6.47 -3.74
CA ASN A 156 13.48 -6.57 -2.60
C ASN A 156 12.97 -7.62 -1.61
N SER A 157 13.64 -8.77 -1.57
CA SER A 157 13.32 -9.83 -0.61
C SER A 157 13.83 -9.49 0.80
N ARG A 158 12.90 -9.30 1.74
CA ARG A 158 13.19 -8.93 3.12
C ARG A 158 13.14 -10.14 4.04
N LYS A 159 14.28 -10.54 4.60
CA LYS A 159 14.38 -11.61 5.62
C LYS A 159 13.53 -11.34 6.87
N THR A 160 13.27 -10.08 7.20
CA THR A 160 12.39 -9.69 8.32
C THR A 160 10.92 -10.00 8.05
N GLY A 161 10.54 -10.25 6.79
CA GLY A 161 9.16 -10.43 6.34
C GLY A 161 8.43 -9.12 6.08
N TYR A 162 9.10 -7.98 6.16
CA TYR A 162 8.52 -6.67 5.85
C TYR A 162 7.98 -6.63 4.41
N ARG A 163 6.71 -6.25 4.27
CA ARG A 163 6.01 -6.11 2.99
C ARG A 163 5.48 -4.70 2.82
N SER A 164 5.70 -4.14 1.62
CA SER A 164 5.16 -2.84 1.20
C SER A 164 5.65 -2.55 -0.22
N VAL A 165 4.79 -1.97 -1.04
CA VAL A 165 5.22 -1.41 -2.34
C VAL A 165 5.56 0.07 -2.14
N HIS A 166 6.79 0.43 -2.49
CA HIS A 166 7.34 1.78 -2.35
C HIS A 166 7.36 2.46 -3.70
N TYR A 167 6.85 3.68 -3.74
CA TYR A 167 6.86 4.54 -4.91
C TYR A 167 7.62 5.80 -4.56
N LEU A 168 8.63 6.11 -5.34
CA LEU A 168 9.29 7.39 -5.27
C LEU A 168 8.73 8.30 -6.34
N ILE A 169 8.04 9.36 -5.94
CA ILE A 169 7.36 10.27 -6.87
C ILE A 169 8.00 11.65 -6.86
N GLU A 170 7.97 12.30 -8.02
CA GLU A 170 8.20 13.75 -8.13
C GLU A 170 6.87 14.50 -8.04
N SER A 171 6.84 15.51 -7.19
CA SER A 171 5.72 16.43 -7.07
C SER A 171 6.22 17.87 -7.27
N PHE A 172 5.42 18.65 -8.01
CA PHE A 172 5.65 20.07 -8.28
C PHE A 172 4.43 20.91 -7.85
N PRO A 173 4.11 20.95 -6.54
CA PRO A 173 2.99 21.77 -6.06
C PRO A 173 3.29 23.27 -6.16
N THR A 174 4.57 23.63 -6.26
CA THR A 174 5.08 24.95 -6.65
C THR A 174 6.17 24.76 -7.72
N ASN A 175 6.92 25.82 -8.06
CA ASN A 175 8.08 25.70 -8.95
C ASN A 175 9.25 24.88 -8.35
N GLN A 176 9.13 24.38 -7.12
CA GLN A 176 10.14 23.54 -6.49
C GLN A 176 9.80 22.06 -6.67
N ARG A 177 10.75 21.31 -7.24
CA ARG A 177 10.70 19.84 -7.28
C ARG A 177 10.84 19.30 -5.86
N VAL A 178 9.96 18.39 -5.47
CA VAL A 178 10.12 17.63 -4.23
C VAL A 178 9.90 16.15 -4.51
N ILE A 179 10.69 15.34 -3.82
CA ILE A 179 10.60 13.89 -3.84
C ILE A 179 9.79 13.45 -2.62
N ALA A 180 8.80 12.59 -2.84
CA ALA A 180 8.04 11.96 -1.79
C ALA A 180 8.04 10.44 -1.95
N GLU A 181 8.11 9.74 -0.82
CA GLU A 181 7.98 8.30 -0.76
C GLU A 181 6.54 7.94 -0.39
N ILE A 182 5.82 7.28 -1.29
CA ILE A 182 4.51 6.68 -1.03
C ILE A 182 4.71 5.19 -0.74
N GLN A 183 4.25 4.75 0.41
CA GLN A 183 4.25 3.35 0.82
C GLN A 183 2.82 2.81 0.75
N VAL A 184 2.58 1.87 -0.14
CA VAL A 184 1.30 1.16 -0.25
C VAL A 184 1.39 -0.13 0.58
N ARG A 185 0.42 -0.31 1.47
CA ARG A 185 0.36 -1.45 2.41
C ARG A 185 -1.07 -1.87 2.70
N THR A 186 -1.26 -3.13 3.03
CA THR A 186 -2.50 -3.58 3.65
C THR A 186 -2.61 -3.07 5.10
N ILE A 187 -3.80 -3.19 5.70
CA ILE A 187 -4.01 -2.88 7.12
C ILE A 187 -3.17 -3.79 8.05
N PHE A 188 -2.97 -5.06 7.67
CA PHE A 188 -2.18 -6.00 8.47
C PHE A 188 -0.67 -5.73 8.31
N GLU A 189 -0.21 -5.37 7.11
CA GLU A 189 1.17 -4.94 6.85
C GLU A 189 1.53 -3.64 7.57
N GLU A 190 0.62 -2.66 7.60
CA GLU A 190 0.78 -1.44 8.39
C GLU A 190 0.83 -1.78 9.89
N GLY A 191 -0.10 -2.61 10.38
CA GLY A 191 -0.14 -3.03 11.78
C GLY A 191 1.17 -3.71 12.22
N TYR A 192 1.65 -4.68 11.44
CA TYR A 192 2.93 -5.33 11.67
C TYR A 192 4.10 -4.33 11.60
N GLY A 193 4.14 -3.50 10.55
CA GLY A 193 5.22 -2.55 10.31
C GLY A 193 5.37 -1.50 11.41
N GLU A 194 4.25 -1.05 12.00
CA GLU A 194 4.28 -0.12 13.14
C GLU A 194 4.79 -0.80 14.42
N ILE A 195 4.38 -2.05 14.69
CA ILE A 195 4.87 -2.82 15.84
C ILE A 195 6.37 -3.09 15.72
N ASP A 196 6.82 -3.59 14.55
CA ASP A 196 8.24 -3.84 14.29
C ASP A 196 9.04 -2.55 14.46
N HIS A 197 8.60 -1.46 13.83
CA HIS A 197 9.27 -0.17 13.94
C HIS A 197 9.41 0.33 15.39
N GLN A 198 8.36 0.26 16.21
CA GLN A 198 8.44 0.68 17.62
C GLN A 198 9.43 -0.16 18.45
N LEU A 199 9.47 -1.47 18.22
CA LEU A 199 10.36 -2.38 18.93
C LEU A 199 11.82 -2.24 18.47
N ARG A 200 12.05 -2.02 17.18
CA ARG A 200 13.40 -1.75 16.64
C ARG A 200 13.91 -0.38 17.07
N TYR A 201 13.05 0.63 17.10
CA TYR A 201 13.45 1.99 17.45
C TYR A 201 13.91 2.11 18.91
N THR A 202 13.38 1.28 19.81
CA THR A 202 13.74 1.30 21.24
C THR A 202 15.02 0.53 21.56
N ARG A 203 15.66 -0.13 20.59
CA ARG A 203 16.80 -1.02 20.82
C ARG A 203 17.81 -0.97 19.68
N ASP A 204 19.09 -0.78 20.00
CA ASP A 204 20.17 -0.88 19.02
C ASP A 204 20.28 -2.28 18.42
N GLU A 205 20.12 -3.31 19.27
CA GLU A 205 20.06 -4.72 18.85
C GLU A 205 18.81 -5.41 19.39
N ILE A 206 18.13 -6.16 18.53
CA ILE A 206 16.95 -6.95 18.89
C ILE A 206 17.41 -8.34 19.32
N PRO A 207 17.13 -8.76 20.57
CA PRO A 207 17.43 -10.12 21.00
C PRO A 207 16.78 -11.16 20.09
N GLU A 208 17.46 -12.27 19.85
CA GLU A 208 17.00 -13.32 18.93
C GLU A 208 15.58 -13.80 19.24
N VAL A 209 15.24 -13.97 20.52
CA VAL A 209 13.90 -14.36 20.96
C VAL A 209 12.84 -13.36 20.49
N LEU A 210 13.12 -12.06 20.54
CA LEU A 210 12.20 -11.02 20.08
C LEU A 210 12.11 -11.02 18.55
N ALA A 211 13.24 -11.18 17.86
CA ALA A 211 13.28 -11.26 16.40
C ALA A 211 12.45 -12.45 15.87
N LEU A 212 12.55 -13.62 16.51
CA LEU A 212 11.77 -14.81 16.17
C LEU A 212 10.26 -14.59 16.38
N ASN A 213 9.86 -13.94 17.48
CA ASN A 213 8.45 -13.61 17.74
C ASN A 213 7.92 -12.56 16.77
N LEU A 214 8.74 -11.59 16.35
CA LEU A 214 8.37 -10.64 15.30
C LEU A 214 8.18 -11.33 13.95
N LEU A 215 9.01 -12.32 13.63
CA LEU A 215 8.84 -13.12 12.42
C LEU A 215 7.55 -13.98 12.49
N LEU A 216 7.19 -14.50 13.66
CA LEU A 216 5.92 -15.19 13.86
C LEU A 216 4.73 -14.24 13.67
N LEU A 217 4.78 -13.04 14.26
CA LEU A 217 3.75 -12.03 14.08
C LEU A 217 3.60 -11.63 12.61
N ASN A 218 4.71 -11.47 11.89
CA ASN A 218 4.70 -11.20 10.45
C ASN A 218 3.98 -12.29 9.66
N ARG A 219 4.20 -13.57 10.02
CA ARG A 219 3.52 -14.71 9.40
C ARG A 219 2.01 -14.63 9.62
N ILE A 220 1.59 -14.35 10.85
CA ILE A 220 0.16 -14.22 11.19
C ILE A 220 -0.48 -13.06 10.43
N ALA A 221 0.19 -11.90 10.35
CA ALA A 221 -0.28 -10.76 9.57
C ALA A 221 -0.47 -11.12 8.09
N GLY A 222 0.54 -11.74 7.46
CA GLY A 222 0.43 -12.17 6.06
C GLY A 222 -0.66 -13.21 5.81
N SER A 223 -0.81 -14.20 6.69
CA SER A 223 -1.92 -15.17 6.59
C SER A 223 -3.30 -14.51 6.79
N SER A 224 -3.36 -13.44 7.59
CA SER A 224 -4.62 -12.69 7.80
C SER A 224 -4.99 -11.89 6.56
N ASP A 225 -4.01 -11.29 5.86
CA ASP A 225 -4.20 -10.65 4.56
C ASP A 225 -4.73 -11.63 3.51
N GLU A 226 -4.12 -12.81 3.39
CA GLU A 226 -4.55 -13.85 2.46
C GLU A 226 -5.97 -14.32 2.77
N MET A 227 -6.27 -14.59 4.04
CA MET A 227 -7.60 -15.00 4.48
C MET A 227 -8.66 -13.92 4.21
N ALA A 228 -8.34 -12.64 4.46
CA ALA A 228 -9.24 -11.53 4.15
C ALA A 228 -9.55 -11.45 2.65
N SER A 229 -8.53 -11.65 1.81
CA SER A 229 -8.67 -11.64 0.34
C SER A 229 -9.55 -12.82 -0.13
N VAL A 230 -9.38 -14.02 0.44
CA VAL A 230 -10.23 -15.18 0.16
C VAL A 230 -11.68 -14.96 0.59
N ILE A 231 -11.90 -14.40 1.79
CA ILE A 231 -13.25 -14.07 2.28
C ILE A 231 -13.93 -13.06 1.36
N ASN A 232 -13.19 -12.05 0.88
CA ASN A 232 -13.70 -11.06 -0.07
C ASN A 232 -14.11 -11.70 -1.41
N LEU A 233 -13.27 -12.60 -1.94
CA LEU A 233 -13.57 -13.35 -3.15
C LEU A 233 -14.84 -14.20 -2.99
N LEU A 234 -14.95 -14.94 -1.88
CA LEU A 234 -16.13 -15.76 -1.59
C LEU A 234 -17.40 -14.92 -1.48
N ASN A 235 -17.34 -13.79 -0.78
CA ASN A 235 -18.46 -12.88 -0.64
C ASN A 235 -18.93 -12.36 -2.01
N ARG A 236 -18.00 -11.96 -2.89
CA ARG A 236 -18.34 -11.54 -4.26
C ARG A 236 -19.01 -12.65 -5.05
N SER A 237 -18.49 -13.87 -4.98
CA SER A 237 -19.07 -15.04 -5.66
C SER A 237 -20.49 -15.37 -5.15
N LEU A 238 -20.71 -15.25 -3.83
CA LEU A 238 -22.03 -15.48 -3.24
C LEU A 238 -23.02 -14.41 -3.67
N MET A 239 -22.63 -13.13 -3.64
CA MET A 239 -23.47 -12.04 -4.12
C MET A 239 -23.87 -12.20 -5.60
N GLU A 240 -22.94 -12.58 -6.47
CA GLU A 240 -23.25 -12.87 -7.88
C GLU A 240 -24.23 -14.04 -8.04
N SER A 241 -24.11 -15.06 -7.19
CA SER A 241 -25.03 -16.20 -7.19
C SER A 241 -26.43 -15.78 -6.74
N GLU A 242 -26.53 -15.00 -5.67
CA GLU A 242 -27.80 -14.46 -5.17
C GLU A 242 -28.49 -13.55 -6.18
N GLU A 243 -27.73 -12.70 -6.91
CA GLU A 243 -28.27 -11.86 -7.97
C GLU A 243 -28.83 -12.68 -9.13
N LYS A 244 -28.11 -13.73 -9.55
CA LYS A 244 -28.58 -14.68 -10.56
C LYS A 244 -29.84 -15.41 -10.09
N GLU A 245 -29.89 -15.82 -8.82
CA GLU A 245 -31.05 -16.48 -8.22
C GLU A 245 -32.28 -15.55 -8.21
N LYS A 246 -32.11 -14.29 -7.80
CA LYS A 246 -33.17 -13.27 -7.83
C LYS A 246 -33.68 -13.03 -9.25
N ALA A 247 -32.77 -12.97 -10.25
CA ALA A 247 -33.15 -12.81 -11.65
C ALA A 247 -33.89 -14.03 -12.21
N VAL A 248 -33.54 -15.24 -11.77
CA VAL A 248 -34.28 -16.46 -12.10
C VAL A 248 -35.67 -16.43 -11.46
N TYR A 249 -35.77 -16.02 -10.20
CA TYR A 249 -37.04 -15.93 -9.49
C TYR A 249 -37.99 -14.92 -10.15
N SER A 250 -37.51 -13.74 -10.55
CA SER A 250 -38.34 -12.74 -11.25
C SER A 250 -38.85 -13.26 -12.60
N LYS A 251 -37.99 -13.90 -13.40
CA LYS A 251 -38.37 -14.54 -14.66
C LYS A 251 -39.37 -15.67 -14.46
N ASN A 252 -39.18 -16.51 -13.45
CA ASN A 252 -40.14 -17.57 -13.11
C ASN A 252 -41.53 -17.01 -12.80
N LYS A 253 -41.61 -15.89 -12.08
CA LYS A 253 -42.89 -15.22 -11.78
C LYS A 253 -43.58 -14.70 -13.06
N GLU A 254 -42.82 -14.11 -13.98
CA GLU A 254 -43.36 -13.68 -15.28
C GLU A 254 -43.85 -14.87 -16.12
N LEU A 255 -43.12 -15.98 -16.13
CA LEU A 255 -43.52 -17.21 -16.82
C LEU A 255 -44.81 -17.81 -16.24
N LEU A 256 -44.99 -17.77 -14.91
CA LEU A 256 -46.24 -18.19 -14.27
C LEU A 256 -47.42 -17.31 -14.70
N ILE A 257 -47.24 -15.99 -14.74
CA ILE A 257 -48.28 -15.05 -15.23
C ILE A 257 -48.60 -15.31 -16.71
N LEU A 258 -47.58 -15.57 -17.55
CA LEU A 258 -47.78 -15.91 -18.96
C LEU A 258 -48.54 -17.24 -19.11
N LYS A 259 -48.21 -18.24 -18.28
CA LYS A 259 -48.90 -19.52 -18.24
C LYS A 259 -50.39 -19.32 -17.94
N GLU A 260 -50.73 -18.57 -16.89
CA GLU A 260 -52.12 -18.25 -16.54
C GLU A 260 -52.85 -17.51 -17.68
N LYS A 261 -52.18 -16.54 -18.34
CA LYS A 261 -52.76 -15.83 -19.48
C LYS A 261 -53.07 -16.78 -20.64
N ILE A 262 -52.15 -17.68 -20.98
CA ILE A 262 -52.32 -18.66 -22.06
C ILE A 262 -53.44 -19.65 -21.71
N GLU A 263 -53.51 -20.11 -20.47
CA GLU A 263 -54.59 -20.98 -19.99
C GLU A 263 -55.98 -20.34 -20.17
N ASN A 264 -56.09 -19.02 -20.07
CA ASN A 264 -57.36 -18.29 -20.22
C ASN A 264 -57.72 -17.93 -21.68
N ILE A 265 -56.86 -18.19 -22.66
CA ILE A 265 -57.17 -17.94 -24.08
C ILE A 265 -58.06 -19.08 -24.62
N ASN A 266 -59.27 -18.73 -25.05
CA ASN A 266 -60.26 -19.68 -25.60
C ASN A 266 -60.24 -19.79 -27.14
N SER A 267 -59.53 -18.89 -27.83
CA SER A 267 -59.50 -18.80 -29.29
C SER A 267 -58.34 -19.55 -29.97
N MET A 268 -57.46 -20.20 -29.20
CA MET A 268 -56.32 -20.97 -29.70
C MET A 268 -56.69 -22.44 -29.94
N GLU A 269 -56.05 -23.09 -30.91
CA GLU A 269 -56.17 -24.55 -31.07
C GLU A 269 -55.65 -25.28 -29.82
N LEU A 270 -56.43 -26.26 -29.35
CA LEU A 270 -56.15 -27.04 -28.14
C LEU A 270 -54.75 -27.70 -28.16
N LYS A 271 -54.31 -28.15 -29.33
CA LYS A 271 -53.05 -28.87 -29.50
C LYS A 271 -51.84 -27.94 -29.34
N GLU A 272 -51.86 -26.78 -29.99
CA GLU A 272 -50.83 -25.75 -29.83
C GLU A 272 -50.78 -25.21 -28.40
N LYS A 273 -51.95 -24.98 -27.80
CA LYS A 273 -52.05 -24.51 -26.41
C LYS A 273 -51.39 -25.49 -25.43
N GLN A 274 -51.65 -26.79 -25.58
CA GLN A 274 -51.02 -27.82 -24.74
C GLN A 274 -49.51 -27.91 -24.96
N GLU A 275 -49.04 -27.74 -26.19
CA GLU A 275 -47.61 -27.77 -26.51
C GLU A 275 -46.84 -26.61 -25.85
N ILE A 276 -47.40 -25.40 -25.91
CA ILE A 276 -46.83 -24.21 -25.27
C ILE A 276 -46.81 -24.34 -23.75
N LEU A 277 -47.92 -24.80 -23.13
CA LEU A 277 -47.98 -25.02 -21.68
C LEU A 277 -46.98 -26.08 -21.22
N SER A 278 -46.81 -27.18 -21.97
CA SER A 278 -45.80 -28.20 -21.66
C SER A 278 -44.36 -27.67 -21.73
N THR A 279 -44.12 -26.70 -22.61
CA THR A 279 -42.81 -26.06 -22.76
C THR A 279 -42.55 -25.12 -21.60
N LEU A 280 -43.55 -24.34 -21.19
CA LEU A 280 -43.48 -23.48 -20.00
C LEU A 280 -43.19 -24.29 -18.74
N ASP A 281 -43.86 -25.43 -18.55
CA ASP A 281 -43.64 -26.30 -17.37
C ASP A 281 -42.24 -26.91 -17.30
N LYS A 282 -41.56 -27.10 -18.43
CA LYS A 282 -40.16 -27.55 -18.46
C LYS A 282 -39.17 -26.44 -18.09
N VAL A 283 -39.53 -25.18 -18.34
CA VAL A 283 -38.66 -24.01 -18.15
C VAL A 283 -38.85 -23.39 -16.77
N ILE A 284 -40.07 -23.44 -16.21
CA ILE A 284 -40.35 -22.97 -14.85
C ILE A 284 -39.61 -23.86 -13.84
N ILE A 285 -38.66 -23.24 -13.13
CA ILE A 285 -37.86 -23.95 -12.13
C ILE A 285 -38.65 -24.07 -10.82
N ASN A 286 -38.67 -25.26 -10.22
CA ASN A 286 -39.31 -25.49 -8.93
C ASN A 286 -38.57 -24.73 -7.80
N GLU A 287 -39.28 -23.90 -7.02
CA GLU A 287 -38.71 -22.99 -6.02
C GLU A 287 -37.88 -23.71 -4.95
N ASP A 288 -38.22 -24.96 -4.60
CA ASP A 288 -37.48 -25.78 -3.65
C ASP A 288 -36.05 -26.15 -4.10
N LYS A 289 -35.75 -26.04 -5.41
CA LYS A 289 -34.40 -26.27 -5.94
C LYS A 289 -33.51 -25.02 -5.89
N LEU A 290 -34.07 -23.83 -5.70
CA LEU A 290 -33.34 -22.57 -5.67
C LEU A 290 -32.80 -22.26 -4.26
N ARG A 291 -33.59 -22.53 -3.20
CA ARG A 291 -33.29 -22.19 -1.79
C ARG A 291 -32.17 -22.98 -1.08
N ARG A 292 -31.22 -23.60 -1.78
CA ARG A 292 -30.32 -24.62 -1.18
C ARG A 292 -28.87 -24.21 -0.91
N PHE A 293 -28.55 -22.93 -0.85
CA PHE A 293 -27.23 -22.46 -0.40
C PHE A 293 -27.38 -21.32 0.59
#